data_AF-A0A537JB51-F1
#
_entry.id   AF-A0A537JB51-F1
#
_cell.length_a   1.000
_cell.length_b   1.000
_cell.length_c   1.000
_cell.angle_alpha   90.00
_cell.angle_beta   90.00
_cell.angle_gamma   90.00
#
_symmetry.space_group_name_H-M   'P 1'
#
loop_
_entity.id
_entity.type
_entity.pdbx_description
1 polymer ?
#
loop_
_entity_poly.entity_id
_entity_poly.type
_entity_poly.pdbx_seq_one_letter_code
_entity_poly.pdbx_strand_id
1 'polypeptide(L)'
;MHGTLVRLSALIAAMVLMFGPYALTLEETRAYARSKNFEVVGHDYFKGEWLTPAARERGMGCGFNTLRVSKGVGYFAGYDDPPTCFGVVIADVSDPKAMKALSFIPCNPGTRCNYLRLNTRRQILVVGMDTNRANPRQPTGGPAAQAGFGFYDVSNPRAPRPLGFFLTVPAGATHGFELDDRYVYGCATMAESKPA
;
A
#
# COMPACT_ATOMS: atom_id res chain seq x y z
N MET A 1 12.49 -53.22 5.91
CA MET A 1 12.33 -51.91 5.25
C MET A 1 11.42 -51.05 6.11
N HIS A 2 11.99 -50.13 6.90
CA HIS A 2 11.23 -49.17 7.71
C HIS A 2 11.22 -47.84 6.95
N GLY A 3 10.07 -47.48 6.38
CA GLY A 3 9.87 -46.18 5.74
C GLY A 3 9.24 -45.22 6.73
N THR A 4 10.03 -44.28 7.25
CA THR A 4 9.53 -43.14 8.02
C THR A 4 9.04 -42.08 7.03
N LEU A 5 7.71 -41.96 6.88
CA LEU A 5 7.08 -40.90 6.11
C LEU A 5 7.06 -39.62 6.96
N VAL A 6 8.07 -38.76 6.82
CA VAL A 6 8.08 -37.46 7.51
C VAL A 6 7.14 -36.51 6.76
N ARG A 7 5.99 -36.22 7.38
CA ARG A 7 4.94 -35.31 6.89
C ARG A 7 5.42 -33.85 7.00
N LEU A 8 6.16 -33.38 5.99
CA LEU A 8 6.78 -32.05 5.94
C LEU A 8 5.79 -30.85 5.90
N SER A 9 4.49 -31.10 5.76
CA SER A 9 3.45 -30.06 5.62
C SER A 9 2.77 -29.65 6.94
N ALA A 10 2.90 -30.43 8.02
CA ALA A 10 2.20 -30.15 9.27
C ALA A 10 2.95 -29.16 10.18
N LEU A 11 4.30 -29.16 10.16
CA LEU A 11 5.10 -28.30 11.04
C LEU A 11 5.02 -26.82 10.65
N ILE A 12 5.03 -26.52 9.35
CA ILE A 12 4.94 -25.14 8.84
C ILE A 12 3.52 -24.58 9.09
N ALA A 13 2.48 -25.38 8.88
CA ALA A 13 1.10 -24.98 9.16
C ALA A 13 0.85 -24.78 10.68
N ALA A 14 1.41 -25.64 11.53
CA ALA A 14 1.25 -25.55 12.98
C ALA A 14 1.97 -24.34 13.59
N MET A 15 3.12 -23.92 13.07
CA MET A 15 3.81 -22.70 13.54
C MET A 15 3.15 -21.41 13.07
N VAL A 16 2.64 -21.35 11.83
CA VAL A 16 1.85 -20.20 11.33
C VAL A 16 0.59 -19.98 12.18
N LEU A 17 0.02 -21.06 12.73
CA LEU A 17 -1.10 -21.03 13.66
C LEU A 17 -0.73 -20.57 15.08
N MET A 18 0.52 -20.73 15.53
CA MET A 18 0.94 -20.35 16.90
C MET A 18 1.32 -18.87 17.04
N PHE A 19 1.87 -18.22 16.02
CA PHE A 19 2.33 -16.82 16.10
C PHE A 19 1.49 -15.83 15.29
N GLY A 20 0.56 -16.31 14.46
CA GLY A 20 -0.20 -15.49 13.53
C GLY A 20 0.66 -15.04 12.34
N PRO A 21 0.16 -15.11 11.08
CA PRO A 21 0.96 -14.87 9.88
C PRO A 21 1.51 -13.44 9.72
N TYR A 22 1.11 -12.52 10.61
CA TYR A 22 1.44 -11.09 10.54
C TYR A 22 2.29 -10.61 11.72
N ALA A 23 3.05 -11.48 12.36
CA ALA A 23 3.89 -11.13 13.51
C ALA A 23 5.32 -11.70 13.44
N LEU A 24 5.75 -12.14 12.25
CA LEU A 24 7.10 -12.66 12.06
C LEU A 24 8.15 -11.59 12.35
N THR A 25 9.22 -11.99 13.03
CA THR A 25 10.45 -11.22 13.16
C THR A 25 11.23 -11.23 11.84
N LEU A 26 12.27 -10.39 11.73
CA LEU A 26 13.19 -10.43 10.61
C LEU A 26 13.88 -11.81 10.48
N GLU A 27 14.30 -12.39 11.60
CA GLU A 27 14.99 -13.69 11.60
C GLU A 27 14.05 -14.83 11.20
N GLU A 28 12.80 -14.83 11.68
CA GLU A 28 11.79 -15.78 11.21
C GLU A 28 11.48 -15.59 9.72
N THR A 29 11.33 -14.34 9.28
CA THR A 29 11.11 -14.02 7.86
C THR A 29 12.26 -14.57 7.00
N ARG A 30 13.51 -14.43 7.43
CA ARG A 30 14.69 -15.00 6.76
C ARG A 30 14.65 -16.52 6.73
N ALA A 31 14.32 -17.15 7.86
CA ALA A 31 14.25 -18.60 7.97
C ALA A 31 13.18 -19.22 7.04
N TYR A 32 12.06 -18.53 6.84
CA TYR A 32 10.99 -18.98 5.94
C TYR A 32 11.17 -18.54 4.48
N ALA A 33 11.97 -17.50 4.22
CA ALA A 33 12.18 -16.99 2.88
C ALA A 33 12.97 -17.98 2.02
N ARG A 34 12.37 -18.41 0.92
CA ARG A 34 13.10 -19.07 -0.17
C ARG A 34 13.68 -18.00 -1.09
N SER A 35 14.74 -17.36 -0.64
CA SER A 35 15.50 -16.41 -1.44
C SER A 35 16.58 -17.16 -2.23
N LYS A 36 16.75 -16.81 -3.51
CA LYS A 36 17.87 -17.29 -4.33
C LYS A 36 19.07 -16.38 -4.11
N ASN A 37 19.55 -15.71 -5.17
CA ASN A 37 20.63 -14.73 -5.13
C ASN A 37 20.19 -13.38 -4.51
N PHE A 38 19.26 -13.39 -3.56
CA PHE A 38 18.72 -12.22 -2.87
C PHE A 38 18.83 -12.45 -1.37
N GLU A 39 18.99 -11.37 -0.61
CA GLU A 39 18.97 -11.40 0.85
C GLU A 39 17.75 -10.61 1.36
N VAL A 40 17.06 -11.16 2.35
CA VAL A 40 16.09 -10.39 3.14
C VAL A 40 16.87 -9.61 4.20
N VAL A 41 16.99 -8.30 4.02
CA VAL A 41 17.74 -7.41 4.93
C VAL A 41 16.86 -6.66 5.92
N GLY A 42 15.53 -6.73 5.76
CA GLY A 42 14.56 -5.99 6.56
C GLY A 42 13.15 -6.54 6.42
N HIS A 43 12.31 -6.24 7.41
CA HIS A 43 10.92 -6.68 7.47
C HIS A 43 10.11 -5.76 8.39
N ASP A 44 8.96 -5.29 7.91
CA ASP A 44 7.96 -4.59 8.72
C ASP A 44 6.57 -4.81 8.09
N TYR A 45 5.54 -4.92 8.94
CA TYR A 45 4.14 -5.04 8.51
C TYR A 45 3.44 -3.68 8.38
N PHE A 46 4.08 -2.59 8.79
CA PHE A 46 3.55 -1.24 8.91
C PHE A 46 2.18 -1.19 9.56
N LYS A 47 2.11 -1.76 10.78
CA LYS A 47 0.90 -1.71 11.61
C LYS A 47 0.71 -0.31 12.19
N GLY A 48 -0.52 0.16 12.23
CA GLY A 48 -0.87 1.44 12.81
C GLY A 48 -2.36 1.77 12.72
N GLU A 49 -2.73 2.95 13.21
CA GLU A 49 -4.13 3.41 13.26
C GLU A 49 -4.78 3.62 11.88
N TRP A 50 -3.98 3.66 10.81
CA TRP A 50 -4.46 3.76 9.42
C TRP A 50 -5.07 2.47 8.87
N LEU A 51 -4.85 1.34 9.54
CA LEU A 51 -5.41 0.06 9.13
C LEU A 51 -6.94 0.03 9.32
N THR A 52 -7.62 -0.78 8.52
CA THR A 52 -9.05 -1.05 8.72
C THR A 52 -9.28 -1.69 10.10
N PRO A 53 -10.46 -1.49 10.73
CA PRO A 53 -10.78 -2.13 12.01
C PRO A 53 -10.55 -3.65 11.98
N ALA A 54 -11.03 -4.32 10.94
CA ALA A 54 -10.87 -5.77 10.77
C ALA A 54 -9.39 -6.19 10.65
N ALA A 55 -8.55 -5.40 9.99
CA ALA A 55 -7.11 -5.68 9.91
C ALA A 55 -6.42 -5.54 11.28
N ARG A 56 -6.77 -4.50 12.04
CA ARG A 56 -6.24 -4.30 13.40
C ARG A 56 -6.65 -5.42 14.34
N GLU A 57 -7.92 -5.80 14.34
CA GLU A 57 -8.45 -6.91 15.14
C GLU A 57 -7.74 -8.24 14.84
N ARG A 58 -7.36 -8.47 13.58
CA ARG A 58 -6.64 -9.66 13.13
C ARG A 58 -5.12 -9.53 13.25
N GLY A 59 -4.62 -8.42 13.77
CA GLY A 59 -3.19 -8.15 13.90
C GLY A 59 -2.44 -8.05 12.57
N MET A 60 -3.15 -7.75 11.47
CA MET A 60 -2.59 -7.67 10.11
C MET A 60 -1.73 -6.42 9.91
N GLY A 61 -0.86 -6.47 8.90
CA GLY A 61 -0.17 -5.29 8.36
C GLY A 61 -0.97 -4.58 7.25
N CYS A 62 -0.39 -3.54 6.68
CA CYS A 62 -0.93 -2.90 5.48
C CYS A 62 -0.42 -3.68 4.25
N GLY A 63 -1.34 -4.08 3.36
CA GLY A 63 -1.00 -4.67 2.07
C GLY A 63 -0.71 -3.59 1.03
N PHE A 64 0.38 -3.72 0.29
CA PHE A 64 0.84 -2.70 -0.66
C PHE A 64 0.95 -3.25 -2.07
N ASN A 65 0.47 -2.47 -3.05
CA ASN A 65 0.58 -2.82 -4.46
C ASN A 65 1.75 -2.09 -5.13
N THR A 66 1.91 -0.78 -4.85
CA THR A 66 3.04 -0.01 -5.40
C THR A 66 3.89 0.59 -4.30
N LEU A 67 5.20 0.53 -4.47
CA LEU A 67 6.16 1.20 -3.59
C LEU A 67 7.18 2.04 -4.37
N ARG A 68 7.65 3.13 -3.76
CA ARG A 68 8.80 3.93 -4.21
C ARG A 68 9.67 4.24 -3.01
N VAL A 69 10.99 4.20 -3.19
CA VAL A 69 11.97 4.56 -2.15
C VAL A 69 12.89 5.64 -2.70
N SER A 70 13.15 6.67 -1.90
CA SER A 70 14.10 7.73 -2.23
C SER A 70 14.75 8.25 -0.96
N LYS A 71 16.09 8.27 -0.93
CA LYS A 71 16.89 8.82 0.19
C LYS A 71 16.46 8.29 1.58
N GLY A 72 16.23 6.99 1.70
CA GLY A 72 15.82 6.36 2.95
C GLY A 72 14.36 6.57 3.33
N VAL A 73 13.52 7.16 2.47
CA VAL A 73 12.08 7.29 2.68
C VAL A 73 11.33 6.39 1.70
N GLY A 74 10.44 5.56 2.21
CA GLY A 74 9.53 4.72 1.44
C GLY A 74 8.13 5.31 1.38
N TYR A 75 7.48 5.15 0.23
CA TYR A 75 6.11 5.55 -0.05
C TYR A 75 5.36 4.32 -0.55
N PHE A 76 4.33 3.90 0.18
CA PHE A 76 3.69 2.60 0.01
C PHE A 76 2.18 2.76 -0.20
N ALA A 77 1.72 2.48 -1.42
CA ALA A 77 0.33 2.59 -1.83
C ALA A 77 -0.43 1.33 -1.38
N GLY A 78 -1.34 1.53 -0.43
CA GLY A 78 -2.08 0.49 0.25
C GLY A 78 -3.31 0.03 -0.52
N TYR A 79 -3.37 -1.26 -0.81
CA TYR A 79 -4.56 -2.03 -1.13
C TYR A 79 -4.21 -3.52 -1.32
N ASP A 80 -5.07 -4.37 -0.81
CA ASP A 80 -5.00 -5.82 -0.84
C ASP A 80 -6.42 -6.43 -0.84
N ASP A 81 -6.48 -7.74 -1.03
CA ASP A 81 -7.70 -8.54 -0.83
C ASP A 81 -7.36 -9.67 0.15
N PRO A 82 -7.88 -9.66 1.39
CA PRO A 82 -8.86 -8.71 1.93
C PRO A 82 -8.30 -7.31 2.19
N PRO A 83 -9.10 -6.22 2.12
CA PRO A 83 -8.60 -4.85 2.30
C PRO A 83 -8.18 -4.53 3.74
N THR A 84 -6.90 -4.22 3.92
CA THR A 84 -6.29 -3.85 5.20
C THR A 84 -6.04 -2.36 5.34
N CYS A 85 -5.97 -1.62 4.23
CA CYS A 85 -5.38 -0.28 4.21
C CYS A 85 -5.89 0.54 3.01
N PHE A 86 -6.45 1.73 3.26
CA PHE A 86 -6.98 2.64 2.23
C PHE A 86 -6.22 3.98 2.25
N GLY A 87 -4.97 3.95 1.80
CA GLY A 87 -4.15 5.16 1.69
C GLY A 87 -2.70 4.85 1.37
N VAL A 88 -1.83 5.84 1.58
CA VAL A 88 -0.40 5.73 1.40
C VAL A 88 0.29 5.84 2.75
N VAL A 89 1.04 4.80 3.12
CA VAL A 89 1.97 4.86 4.25
C VAL A 89 3.28 5.47 3.76
N ILE A 90 3.79 6.47 4.47
CA ILE A 90 5.13 7.01 4.24
C ILE A 90 5.98 6.62 5.44
N ALA A 91 7.15 6.05 5.20
CA ALA A 91 8.01 5.52 6.26
C ALA A 91 9.49 5.86 6.05
N ASP A 92 10.20 5.98 7.15
CA ASP A 92 11.65 5.90 7.19
C ASP A 92 12.05 4.44 7.04
N VAL A 93 12.84 4.17 6.01
CA VAL A 93 13.39 2.86 5.64
C VAL A 93 14.91 2.94 5.45
N SER A 94 15.55 3.98 5.99
CA SER A 94 17.01 4.16 5.93
C SER A 94 17.75 3.04 6.63
N ASP A 95 17.20 2.54 7.74
CA ASP A 95 17.57 1.27 8.35
C ASP A 95 16.47 0.22 8.05
N PRO A 96 16.73 -0.76 7.16
CA PRO A 96 15.74 -1.77 6.82
C PRO A 96 15.41 -2.70 8.00
N LYS A 97 16.21 -2.74 9.06
CA LYS A 97 15.95 -3.54 10.27
C LYS A 97 15.08 -2.81 11.30
N ALA A 98 14.89 -1.50 11.12
CA ALA A 98 14.20 -0.64 12.07
C ALA A 98 13.36 0.44 11.33
N MET A 99 12.53 0.00 10.39
CA MET A 99 11.66 0.88 9.63
C MET A 99 10.62 1.56 10.54
N LYS A 100 10.20 2.78 10.20
CA LYS A 100 9.25 3.55 11.01
C LYS A 100 8.29 4.31 10.13
N ALA A 101 6.99 4.10 10.31
CA ALA A 101 5.99 4.97 9.71
C ALA A 101 6.19 6.43 10.17
N LEU A 102 6.13 7.34 9.20
CA LEU A 102 6.31 8.78 9.39
C LEU A 102 4.98 9.52 9.29
N SER A 103 4.17 9.18 8.30
CA SER A 103 2.86 9.77 8.08
C SER A 103 1.98 8.85 7.23
N PHE A 104 0.70 9.22 7.11
CA PHE A 104 -0.28 8.51 6.32
C PHE A 104 -1.13 9.49 5.52
N ILE A 105 -1.28 9.24 4.22
CA ILE A 105 -2.18 9.98 3.33
C ILE A 105 -3.42 9.10 3.08
N PRO A 106 -4.60 9.45 3.62
CA PRO A 106 -5.81 8.67 3.36
C PRO A 106 -6.24 8.80 1.90
N CYS A 107 -6.86 7.73 1.37
CA CYS A 107 -7.62 7.86 0.12
C CYS A 107 -8.83 8.76 0.32
N ASN A 108 -9.32 9.34 -0.79
CA ASN A 108 -10.64 9.95 -0.79
C ASN A 108 -11.71 8.94 -0.36
N PRO A 109 -12.80 9.38 0.32
CA PRO A 109 -13.89 8.49 0.68
C PRO A 109 -14.42 7.69 -0.51
N GLY A 110 -14.63 6.39 -0.31
CA GLY A 110 -15.11 5.46 -1.34
C GLY A 110 -14.05 5.10 -2.39
N THR A 111 -12.77 5.36 -2.15
CA THR A 111 -11.68 5.03 -3.09
C THR A 111 -10.58 4.16 -2.47
N ARG A 112 -9.74 3.54 -3.31
CA ARG A 112 -8.51 2.82 -2.94
C ARG A 112 -7.29 3.44 -3.62
N CYS A 113 -6.10 3.29 -3.01
CA CYS A 113 -4.88 3.97 -3.43
C CYS A 113 -3.79 2.98 -3.85
N ASN A 114 -4.06 2.21 -4.89
CA ASN A 114 -3.22 1.07 -5.29
C ASN A 114 -1.91 1.47 -5.97
N TYR A 115 -1.93 2.64 -6.63
CA TYR A 115 -0.83 3.10 -7.46
C TYR A 115 -0.35 4.45 -6.99
N LEU A 116 0.97 4.58 -6.89
CA LEU A 116 1.63 5.85 -6.67
C LEU A 116 2.83 6.00 -7.58
N ARG A 117 3.25 7.24 -7.80
CA ARG A 117 4.54 7.57 -8.39
C ARG A 117 5.14 8.80 -7.73
N LEU A 118 6.47 8.91 -7.80
CA LEU A 118 7.24 9.93 -7.10
C LEU A 118 8.15 10.68 -8.07
N ASN A 119 7.97 12.00 -8.20
CA ASN A 119 9.00 12.88 -8.75
C ASN A 119 10.02 13.20 -7.65
N THR A 120 11.17 12.53 -7.66
CA THR A 120 12.22 12.75 -6.65
C THR A 120 12.95 14.09 -6.81
N ARG A 121 12.89 14.73 -7.98
CA ARG A 121 13.51 16.06 -8.17
C ARG A 121 12.65 17.16 -7.61
N ARG A 122 11.33 17.07 -7.81
CA ARG A 122 10.36 18.07 -7.32
C ARG A 122 9.75 17.73 -5.97
N GLN A 123 10.04 16.53 -5.43
CA GLN A 123 9.42 16.01 -4.22
C GLN A 123 7.88 16.00 -4.31
N ILE A 124 7.37 15.54 -5.45
CA ILE A 124 5.92 15.43 -5.68
C ILE A 124 5.55 13.95 -5.72
N LEU A 125 4.67 13.53 -4.82
CA LEU A 125 4.01 12.24 -4.84
C LEU A 125 2.67 12.38 -5.55
N VAL A 126 2.42 11.50 -6.52
CA VAL A 126 1.13 11.37 -7.18
C VAL A 126 0.50 10.05 -6.75
N VAL A 127 -0.77 10.08 -6.38
CA VAL A 127 -1.53 8.92 -5.89
C VAL A 127 -2.76 8.74 -6.76
N GLY A 128 -2.90 7.57 -7.39
CA GLY A 128 -4.10 7.17 -8.10
C GLY A 128 -5.16 6.69 -7.11
N MET A 129 -6.35 7.25 -7.19
CA MET A 129 -7.49 6.94 -6.33
C MET A 129 -8.61 6.36 -7.18
N ASP A 130 -8.91 5.08 -6.99
CA ASP A 130 -9.87 4.30 -7.76
C ASP A 130 -11.12 4.02 -6.92
N THR A 131 -12.32 4.08 -7.48
CA THR A 131 -13.55 3.83 -6.72
C THR A 131 -13.56 2.41 -6.15
N ASN A 132 -13.84 2.28 -4.86
CA ASN A 132 -13.89 1.00 -4.17
C ASN A 132 -14.89 1.00 -3.01
N ARG A 133 -15.85 0.09 -3.08
CA ARG A 133 -16.93 -0.05 -2.07
C ARG A 133 -16.47 -0.66 -0.75
N ALA A 134 -15.31 -1.33 -0.71
CA ALA A 134 -14.78 -1.91 0.51
C ALA A 134 -14.10 -0.85 1.42
N ASN A 135 -13.89 0.38 0.93
CA ASN A 135 -13.41 1.45 1.79
C ASN A 135 -14.44 1.73 2.90
N PRO A 136 -14.08 1.61 4.20
CA PRO A 136 -15.03 1.85 5.29
C PRO A 136 -15.47 3.31 5.40
N ARG A 137 -14.69 4.25 4.84
CA ARG A 137 -15.07 5.66 4.70
C ARG A 137 -15.75 5.86 3.35
N GLN A 138 -17.08 5.81 3.33
CA GLN A 138 -17.87 6.15 2.14
C GLN A 138 -18.22 7.65 2.13
N PRO A 139 -18.45 8.27 0.95
CA PRO A 139 -18.99 9.62 0.87
C PRO A 139 -20.34 9.71 1.60
N THR A 140 -20.53 10.69 2.49
CA THR A 140 -21.80 10.90 3.21
C THR A 140 -22.64 11.98 2.55
N GLY A 141 -23.88 11.65 2.17
CA GLY A 141 -24.89 12.63 1.71
C GLY A 141 -24.47 13.48 0.51
N GLY A 142 -23.51 13.02 -0.31
CA GLY A 142 -22.86 13.79 -1.37
C GLY A 142 -22.59 12.97 -2.64
N PRO A 143 -21.86 13.54 -3.61
CA PRO A 143 -21.62 12.91 -4.91
C PRO A 143 -20.86 11.58 -4.76
N ALA A 144 -20.91 10.77 -5.83
CA ALA A 144 -20.20 9.51 -5.91
C ALA A 144 -18.69 9.66 -5.58
N ALA A 145 -18.04 8.53 -5.25
CA ALA A 145 -16.61 8.50 -4.93
C ALA A 145 -15.78 9.31 -5.92
N GLN A 146 -14.89 10.15 -5.40
CA GLN A 146 -14.07 11.05 -6.20
C GLN A 146 -12.79 10.34 -6.64
N ALA A 147 -12.87 9.61 -7.75
CA ALA A 147 -11.75 8.93 -8.36
C ALA A 147 -10.89 9.88 -9.21
N GLY A 148 -9.57 9.70 -9.15
CA GLY A 148 -8.64 10.59 -9.84
C GLY A 148 -7.22 10.54 -9.30
N PHE A 149 -6.46 11.62 -9.49
CA PHE A 149 -5.07 11.70 -9.09
C PHE A 149 -4.86 12.81 -8.06
N GLY A 150 -4.42 12.43 -6.86
CA GLY A 150 -3.99 13.35 -5.82
C GLY A 150 -2.51 13.69 -5.95
N PHE A 151 -2.18 14.97 -5.83
CA PHE A 151 -0.81 15.48 -5.89
C PHE A 151 -0.41 16.00 -4.51
N TYR A 152 0.76 15.58 -4.03
CA TYR A 152 1.25 15.92 -2.70
C TYR A 152 2.71 16.36 -2.77
N ASP A 153 3.04 17.46 -2.11
CA ASP A 153 4.40 17.84 -1.78
C ASP A 153 4.87 16.98 -0.60
N VAL A 154 5.95 16.23 -0.82
CA VAL A 154 6.56 15.32 0.14
C VAL A 154 7.98 15.73 0.52
N SER A 155 8.33 17.01 0.31
CA SER A 155 9.62 17.57 0.77
C SER A 155 9.81 17.39 2.28
N ASN A 156 8.71 17.40 3.04
CA ASN A 156 8.65 16.90 4.41
C ASN A 156 7.79 15.63 4.49
N PRO A 157 8.38 14.42 4.51
CA PRO A 157 7.63 13.16 4.53
C PRO A 157 6.83 12.92 5.82
N ARG A 158 7.08 13.68 6.89
CA ARG A 158 6.29 13.63 8.14
C ARG A 158 5.01 14.46 8.05
N ALA A 159 4.93 15.40 7.11
CA ALA A 159 3.77 16.25 6.89
C ALA A 159 3.55 16.51 5.39
N PRO A 160 3.13 15.50 4.61
CA PRO A 160 2.81 15.67 3.20
C PRO A 160 1.72 16.72 3.03
N ARG A 161 1.92 17.63 2.07
CA ARG A 161 1.00 18.74 1.83
C ARG A 161 0.25 18.53 0.50
N PRO A 162 -1.09 18.52 0.49
CA PRO A 162 -1.84 18.43 -0.76
C PRO A 162 -1.54 19.66 -1.64
N LEU A 163 -1.32 19.40 -2.93
CA LEU A 163 -1.11 20.42 -3.96
C LEU A 163 -2.35 20.61 -4.82
N GLY A 164 -3.10 19.53 -5.04
CA GLY A 164 -4.29 19.54 -5.87
C GLY A 164 -4.78 18.12 -6.14
N PHE A 165 -5.95 18.05 -6.78
CA PHE A 165 -6.57 16.81 -7.17
C PHE A 165 -7.14 16.96 -8.58
N PHE A 166 -6.81 16.01 -9.45
CA PHE A 166 -7.42 15.88 -10.76
C PHE A 166 -8.53 14.84 -10.70
N LEU A 167 -9.79 15.29 -10.75
CA LEU A 167 -10.95 14.41 -10.84
C LEU A 167 -11.05 13.85 -12.26
N THR A 168 -11.25 12.54 -12.36
CA THR A 168 -11.47 11.87 -13.64
C THR A 168 -12.95 11.95 -14.02
N VAL A 169 -13.79 11.09 -13.45
CA VAL A 169 -15.25 11.21 -13.41
C VAL A 169 -15.77 10.72 -12.05
N PRO A 170 -16.96 11.17 -11.59
CA PRO A 170 -17.59 10.62 -10.38
C PRO A 170 -17.79 9.10 -10.49
N ALA A 171 -17.49 8.34 -9.44
CA ALA A 171 -17.45 6.87 -9.48
C ALA A 171 -16.56 6.26 -10.57
N GLY A 172 -15.59 7.02 -11.09
CA GLY A 172 -14.65 6.55 -12.10
C GLY A 172 -13.65 5.54 -11.54
N ALA A 173 -12.82 5.03 -12.45
CA ALA A 173 -11.68 4.21 -12.08
C ALA A 173 -10.37 4.88 -12.46
N THR A 174 -9.35 4.65 -11.63
CA THR A 174 -7.95 4.84 -11.99
C THR A 174 -7.22 3.51 -11.87
N HIS A 175 -6.16 3.31 -12.63
CA HIS A 175 -5.37 2.09 -12.54
C HIS A 175 -3.88 2.40 -12.61
N GLY A 176 -3.12 1.64 -13.41
CA GLY A 176 -1.70 1.88 -13.60
C GLY A 176 -1.48 3.24 -14.24
N PHE A 177 -0.51 3.98 -13.73
CA PHE A 177 -0.04 5.22 -14.32
C PHE A 177 1.47 5.35 -14.17
N GLU A 178 2.07 6.19 -14.99
CA GLU A 178 3.45 6.63 -14.86
C GLU A 178 3.51 8.16 -14.83
N LEU A 179 4.62 8.73 -14.38
CA LEU A 179 4.87 10.16 -14.53
C LEU A 179 6.26 10.45 -15.08
N ASP A 180 6.42 11.64 -15.63
CA ASP A 180 7.72 12.27 -15.79
C ASP A 180 7.83 13.57 -14.95
N ASP A 181 8.64 14.53 -15.37
CA ASP A 181 8.76 15.79 -14.64
C ASP A 181 7.52 16.68 -14.67
N ARG A 182 6.74 16.60 -15.76
CA ARG A 182 5.67 17.54 -16.10
C ARG A 182 4.30 16.86 -16.28
N TYR A 183 4.27 15.59 -16.62
CA TYR A 183 3.05 14.89 -17.02
C TYR A 183 2.81 13.62 -16.22
N VAL A 184 1.53 13.31 -16.03
CA VAL A 184 1.02 12.03 -15.53
C VAL A 184 0.36 11.31 -16.70
N TYR A 185 0.79 10.08 -16.96
CA TYR A 185 0.28 9.20 -18.00
C TYR A 185 -0.52 8.08 -17.34
N GLY A 186 -1.83 8.24 -17.22
CA GLY A 186 -2.67 7.34 -16.43
C GLY A 186 -3.76 6.63 -17.21
N CYS A 187 -3.96 5.35 -16.89
CA CYS A 187 -5.18 4.63 -17.24
C CYS A 187 -6.30 5.09 -16.30
N ALA A 188 -7.31 5.77 -16.85
CA ALA A 188 -8.44 6.25 -16.07
C ALA A 188 -9.73 6.31 -16.91
N THR A 189 -10.86 6.20 -16.24
CA THR A 189 -12.17 6.48 -16.83
C THR A 189 -12.34 7.98 -17.02
N MET A 190 -12.50 8.44 -18.26
CA MET A 190 -12.74 9.83 -18.62
C MET A 190 -14.13 9.97 -19.25
N ALA A 191 -14.63 11.20 -19.40
CA ALA A 191 -15.94 11.46 -20.02
C ALA A 191 -16.01 10.91 -21.46
N GLU A 192 -14.88 10.91 -22.17
CA GLU A 192 -14.74 10.43 -23.55
C GLU A 192 -14.37 8.95 -23.65
N SER A 193 -14.17 8.26 -22.52
CA SER A 193 -13.95 6.81 -22.54
C SER A 193 -15.19 6.10 -23.09
N LYS A 194 -15.02 5.15 -24.01
CA LYS A 194 -16.14 4.30 -24.47
C LYS A 194 -16.83 3.68 -23.25
N PRO A 195 -18.18 3.70 -23.18
CA PRO A 195 -18.90 2.97 -22.15
C PRO A 195 -18.49 1.49 -22.21
N ALA A 196 -18.26 0.91 -21.03
CA ALA A 196 -18.04 -0.52 -20.87
C ALA A 196 -19.33 -1.31 -21.17
#